data_AF-A0A5C7EXD0-F1
#
_entry.id   AF-A0A5C7EXD0-F1
#
_cell.length_a   1.000
_cell.length_b   1.000
_cell.length_c   1.000
_cell.angle_alpha   90.00
_cell.angle_beta   90.00
_cell.angle_gamma   90.00
#
_symmetry.space_group_name_H-M   'P 1'
#
loop_
_entity.id
_entity.type
_entity.pdbx_description
1 polymer ?
#
loop_
_entity_poly.entity_id
_entity_poly.type
_entity_poly.pdbx_seq_one_letter_code
_entity_poly.pdbx_strand_id
1 'polypeptide(L)'
;MPMITLQSPGQRVAAFAIDGSTITIEGLVIDCAAHQQDEAVTLEVRRGSDGKPIIGGDGSYIAIVRIPARRYDEQTGGTDPMTGEPTAVRVPQPLDPDAVELILWPAA
;
A
#
# COMPACT_ATOMS: atom_id res chain seq x y z
N MET A 1 12.92 2.39 -3.10
CA MET A 1 12.42 1.73 -1.87
C MET A 1 11.22 2.52 -1.33
N PRO A 2 10.27 1.88 -0.62
CA PRO A 2 9.17 2.59 0.05
C PRO A 2 9.66 3.64 1.03
N MET A 3 8.86 4.68 1.24
CA MET A 3 9.18 5.75 2.19
C MET A 3 8.88 5.29 3.62
N ILE A 4 9.89 5.30 4.49
CA ILE A 4 9.74 4.92 5.89
C ILE A 4 9.75 6.19 6.75
N THR A 5 8.67 6.39 7.50
CA THR A 5 8.49 7.51 8.41
C THR A 5 8.37 7.00 9.85
N LEU A 6 9.17 7.54 10.77
CA LEU A 6 8.99 7.30 12.20
C LEU A 6 8.08 8.39 12.76
N GLN A 7 6.99 8.01 13.43
CA GLN A 7 6.09 8.99 14.04
C GLN A 7 6.78 9.78 15.17
N SER A 8 7.73 9.14 15.87
CA SER A 8 8.55 9.75 16.92
C SER A 8 10.03 9.40 16.72
N PRO A 9 10.96 10.38 16.63
CA PRO A 9 12.39 10.10 16.46
C PRO A 9 12.99 9.34 17.66
N GLY A 10 13.93 8.42 17.39
CA GLY A 10 14.71 7.74 18.44
C GLY A 10 13.99 6.60 19.19
N GLN A 11 12.78 6.23 18.75
CA GLN A 11 11.98 5.21 19.40
C GLN A 11 12.19 3.80 18.82
N ARG A 12 12.07 2.78 19.69
CA ARG A 12 11.85 1.38 19.27
C ARG A 12 10.49 1.23 18.60
N VAL A 13 10.52 0.68 17.40
CA VAL A 13 9.33 0.35 16.60
C VAL A 13 9.22 -1.16 16.46
N ALA A 14 8.04 -1.62 16.03
CA ALA A 14 7.82 -3.01 15.67
C ALA A 14 8.82 -3.50 14.61
N ALA A 15 9.17 -4.79 14.67
CA ALA A 15 10.00 -5.40 13.65
C ALA A 15 9.27 -5.39 12.31
N PHE A 16 9.91 -4.86 11.27
CA PHE A 16 9.34 -4.79 9.93
C PHE A 16 10.34 -5.24 8.86
N ALA A 17 9.82 -5.72 7.75
CA ALA A 17 10.57 -6.04 6.54
C ALA A 17 9.80 -5.56 5.31
N ILE A 18 10.54 -5.19 4.27
CA ILE A 18 10.00 -4.74 2.99
C ILE A 18 10.65 -5.58 1.89
N ASP A 19 9.82 -6.22 1.08
CA ASP A 19 10.25 -6.97 -0.11
C ASP A 19 9.33 -6.64 -1.27
N GLY A 20 9.79 -5.76 -2.17
CA GLY A 20 8.97 -5.22 -3.25
C GLY A 20 7.68 -4.57 -2.72
N SER A 21 6.52 -5.03 -3.21
CA SER A 21 5.19 -4.59 -2.76
C SER A 21 4.71 -5.25 -1.47
N THR A 22 5.51 -6.12 -0.86
CA THR A 22 5.13 -6.85 0.35
C THR A 22 5.76 -6.21 1.58
N ILE A 23 4.94 -5.87 2.57
CA ILE A 23 5.37 -5.36 3.87
C ILE A 23 5.04 -6.39 4.92
N THR A 24 6.02 -6.74 5.75
CA THR A 24 5.80 -7.61 6.92
C THR A 24 6.01 -6.81 8.20
N ILE A 25 5.08 -6.89 9.14
CA ILE A 25 5.13 -6.22 10.45
C ILE A 25 4.84 -7.27 11.53
N GLU A 26 5.83 -7.59 12.36
CA GLU A 26 5.73 -8.62 13.41
C GLU A 26 5.09 -9.95 12.95
N GLY A 27 5.36 -10.34 11.70
CA GLY A 27 4.82 -11.56 11.08
C GLY A 27 3.48 -11.40 10.35
N LEU A 28 2.81 -10.25 10.45
CA LEU A 28 1.69 -9.91 9.56
C LEU A 28 2.23 -9.53 8.19
N VAL A 29 1.83 -10.27 7.16
CA VAL A 29 2.24 -10.02 5.76
C VAL A 29 1.13 -9.24 5.06
N ILE A 30 1.48 -8.12 4.43
CA ILE A 30 0.59 -7.23 3.68
C ILE A 30 1.10 -7.14 2.24
N ASP A 31 0.31 -7.63 1.30
CA ASP A 31 0.55 -7.44 -0.14
C ASP A 31 -0.10 -6.13 -0.59
N CYS A 32 0.72 -5.08 -0.75
CA CYS A 32 0.23 -3.76 -1.12
C CYS A 32 -0.38 -3.75 -2.52
N ALA A 33 0.06 -4.63 -3.43
CA ALA A 33 -0.48 -4.69 -4.79
C ALA A 33 -1.90 -5.28 -4.78
N ALA A 34 -2.15 -6.29 -3.93
CA ALA A 34 -3.48 -6.87 -3.76
C ALA A 34 -4.49 -5.88 -3.12
N HIS A 35 -4.00 -4.94 -2.30
CA HIS A 35 -4.82 -3.92 -1.66
C HIS A 35 -4.98 -2.62 -2.46
N GLN A 36 -4.27 -2.45 -3.58
CA GLN A 36 -4.32 -1.23 -4.36
C GLN A 36 -5.66 -1.03 -5.08
N GLN A 37 -6.23 0.17 -4.96
CA GLN A 37 -7.48 0.59 -5.60
C GLN A 37 -7.25 1.80 -6.51
N ASP A 38 -8.32 2.28 -7.15
CA ASP A 38 -8.30 3.49 -7.97
C ASP A 38 -8.19 4.78 -7.12
N GLU A 39 -8.34 4.64 -5.80
CA GLU A 39 -8.05 5.67 -4.81
C GLU A 39 -6.92 5.23 -3.87
N ALA A 40 -6.33 6.20 -3.16
CA ALA A 40 -5.29 5.91 -2.17
C ALA A 40 -5.88 5.16 -0.98
N VAL A 41 -5.23 4.07 -0.58
CA VAL A 41 -5.70 3.20 0.52
C VAL A 41 -4.79 3.39 1.72
N THR A 42 -5.39 3.58 2.90
CA THR A 42 -4.66 3.60 4.17
C THR A 42 -5.02 2.36 4.96
N LEU A 43 -4.02 1.52 5.24
CA LEU A 43 -4.14 0.35 6.09
C LEU A 43 -3.53 0.65 7.45
N GLU A 44 -4.35 0.56 8.50
CA GLU A 44 -3.89 0.75 9.87
C GLU A 44 -3.54 -0.61 10.46
N VAL A 45 -2.30 -0.79 10.89
CA VAL A 45 -1.86 -1.99 11.59
C VAL A 45 -1.90 -1.71 13.08
N ARG A 46 -2.77 -2.43 13.78
CA ARG A 46 -3.02 -2.23 15.22
C ARG A 46 -2.78 -3.53 15.99
N ARG A 47 -2.57 -3.39 17.30
CA ARG A 47 -2.40 -4.50 18.23
C ARG A 47 -3.75 -5.18 18.47
N GLY A 48 -3.91 -6.43 18.06
CA GLY A 48 -5.09 -7.24 18.33
C GLY A 48 -5.24 -7.60 19.80
N SER A 49 -6.43 -8.08 20.19
CA SER A 49 -6.72 -8.52 21.56
C SER A 49 -5.89 -9.73 22.01
N ASP A 50 -5.37 -10.50 21.07
CA ASP A 50 -4.43 -11.61 21.29
C ASP A 50 -2.96 -11.17 21.28
N GLY A 51 -2.70 -9.86 21.18
CA GLY A 51 -1.37 -9.27 21.11
C GLY A 51 -0.71 -9.32 19.73
N LYS A 52 -1.36 -9.92 18.72
CA LYS A 52 -0.80 -10.00 17.36
C LYS A 52 -1.18 -8.78 16.52
N PRO A 53 -0.34 -8.40 15.53
CA PRO A 53 -0.69 -7.35 14.58
C PRO A 53 -1.91 -7.76 13.72
N ILE A 54 -2.88 -6.86 13.61
CA ILE A 54 -4.06 -6.99 12.75
C ILE A 54 -4.26 -5.71 11.92
N ILE A 55 -4.95 -5.82 10.79
CA ILE A 55 -5.38 -4.66 9.99
C ILE A 55 -6.71 -4.14 10.57
N GLY A 56 -6.78 -2.86 10.91
CA GLY A 56 -7.93 -2.23 11.55
C GLY A 56 -8.08 -2.62 13.03
N GLY A 57 -9.31 -2.60 13.54
CA GLY A 57 -9.63 -2.91 14.95
C GLY A 57 -9.38 -1.73 15.90
N ASP A 58 -9.44 -1.98 17.21
CA ASP A 58 -9.54 -0.90 18.22
C ASP A 58 -8.30 -0.77 19.12
N GLY A 59 -7.26 -1.55 18.83
CA GLY A 59 -6.02 -1.54 19.62
C GLY A 59 -5.07 -0.39 19.32
N SER A 60 -3.92 -0.38 19.98
CA SER A 60 -2.87 0.63 19.75
C SER A 60 -2.27 0.50 18.36
N TYR A 61 -1.90 1.64 17.76
CA TYR A 61 -1.21 1.66 16.47
C TYR A 61 0.18 1.03 16.57
N ILE A 62 0.48 0.18 15.60
CA ILE A 62 1.81 -0.39 15.36
C ILE A 62 2.43 0.29 14.14
N ALA A 63 1.64 0.41 13.06
CA ALA A 63 2.06 1.07 11.83
C ALA A 63 0.84 1.57 11.04
N ILE A 64 1.09 2.45 10.08
CA ILE A 64 0.15 2.81 9.03
C ILE A 64 0.85 2.61 7.69
N VAL A 65 0.20 1.88 6.78
CA VAL A 65 0.67 1.68 5.41
C VAL A 65 -0.22 2.49 4.48
N ARG A 66 0.36 3.40 3.70
CA ARG A 66 -0.37 4.15 2.66
C ARG A 66 0.03 3.63 1.29
N ILE A 67 -0.96 3.14 0.56
CA ILE A 67 -0.82 2.59 -0.78
C ILE A 67 -1.35 3.65 -1.76
N PRO A 68 -0.58 4.05 -2.77
CA PRO A 68 -1.01 5.04 -3.74
C PRO A 68 -2.13 4.50 -4.63
N ALA A 69 -2.95 5.41 -5.15
CA ALA A 69 -3.95 5.08 -6.18
C ALA A 69 -3.31 4.42 -7.40
N ARG A 70 -4.06 3.52 -8.05
CA ARG A 70 -3.64 2.84 -9.26
C ARG A 70 -3.41 3.83 -10.39
N ARG A 71 -2.30 3.65 -11.11
CA ARG A 71 -1.97 4.42 -12.31
C ARG A 71 -2.37 3.64 -13.56
N TYR A 72 -2.74 4.38 -14.59
CA TYR A 72 -3.18 3.83 -15.86
C TYR A 72 -2.41 4.48 -16.99
N ASP A 73 -1.91 3.67 -17.91
CA ASP A 73 -1.41 4.15 -19.20
C ASP A 73 -2.54 4.09 -20.23
N GLU A 74 -2.63 5.12 -21.06
CA GLU A 74 -3.48 5.09 -22.25
C GLU A 74 -2.71 4.47 -23.40
N GLN A 75 -3.22 3.35 -23.91
CA GLN A 75 -2.69 2.70 -25.10
C GLN A 75 -3.68 2.86 -26.24
N THR A 76 -3.17 3.11 -27.45
CA THR A 76 -4.00 3.11 -28.65
C THR A 76 -4.62 1.73 -28.83
N GLY A 77 -5.94 1.68 -28.73
CA GLY A 77 -6.75 0.50 -28.99
C GLY A 77 -6.98 0.28 -30.48
N GLY A 78 -7.97 -0.55 -30.79
CA GLY A 78 -8.41 -0.77 -32.16
C GLY A 78 -9.13 0.45 -32.76
N THR A 79 -9.59 0.31 -33.99
CA THR A 79 -10.39 1.33 -34.66
C THR A 79 -11.87 1.19 -34.28
N ASP A 80 -12.52 2.29 -33.93
CA ASP A 80 -13.97 2.34 -33.73
C ASP A 80 -14.69 2.03 -35.07
N PRO A 81 -15.54 1.00 -35.13
CA PRO A 81 -16.18 0.59 -36.38
C PRO A 81 -17.25 1.56 -36.90
N MET A 82 -17.72 2.51 -36.08
CA MET A 82 -18.69 3.53 -36.46
C MET A 82 -18.04 4.84 -36.90
N THR A 83 -16.95 5.26 -36.25
CA THR A 83 -16.31 6.56 -36.52
C THR A 83 -15.01 6.45 -37.31
N GLY A 84 -14.37 5.27 -37.32
CA GLY A 84 -13.06 5.06 -37.93
C GLY A 84 -11.89 5.65 -37.12
N GLU A 85 -12.14 6.17 -35.92
CA GLU A 85 -11.11 6.79 -35.06
C GLU A 85 -10.39 5.73 -34.19
N PRO A 86 -9.12 5.95 -33.80
CA PRO A 86 -8.44 5.09 -32.84
C PRO A 86 -9.12 5.18 -31.47
N THR A 87 -9.46 4.03 -30.89
CA THR A 87 -9.92 3.96 -29.49
C THR A 87 -8.72 4.07 -28.54
N ALA A 88 -8.97 4.41 -27.27
CA ALA A 88 -7.96 4.35 -26.21
C ALA A 88 -8.36 3.28 -25.19
N VAL A 89 -7.41 2.44 -24.78
CA VAL A 89 -7.57 1.45 -23.72
C VAL A 89 -6.72 1.86 -22.53
N ARG A 90 -7.33 1.85 -21.35
CA ARG A 90 -6.64 2.10 -20.08
C ARG A 90 -6.07 0.79 -19.55
N VAL A 91 -4.75 0.71 -19.48
CA VAL A 91 -4.04 -0.46 -18.94
C VAL A 91 -3.49 -0.10 -17.56
N PRO A 92 -3.83 -0.86 -16.50
CA PRO A 92 -3.31 -0.59 -15.17
C PRO A 92 -1.81 -0.86 -15.11
N GLN A 93 -1.05 0.10 -14.57
CA GLN A 93 0.36 -0.07 -14.28
C GLN A 93 0.55 -0.91 -13.01
N PRO A 94 1.64 -1.70 -12.92
CA PRO A 94 2.04 -2.33 -11.66
C PRO A 94 2.21 -1.29 -10.55
N LEU A 95 1.90 -1.68 -9.31
CA LEU A 95 2.18 -0.84 -8.14
C LEU A 95 3.67 -0.53 -8.09
N ASP A 96 4.01 0.76 -8.03
CA ASP A 96 5.34 1.23 -7.71
C ASP A 96 5.57 1.10 -6.19
N PRO A 97 6.45 0.18 -5.74
CA PRO A 97 6.72 0.01 -4.31
C PRO A 97 7.27 1.27 -3.65
N ASP A 98 7.94 2.13 -4.41
CA ASP A 98 8.62 3.31 -3.89
C ASP A 98 7.63 4.43 -3.53
N ALA A 99 6.42 4.34 -4.07
CA ALA A 99 5.31 5.22 -3.75
C ALA A 99 4.49 4.75 -2.53
N VAL A 100 4.82 3.61 -1.93
CA VAL A 100 4.21 3.14 -0.68
C VAL A 100 4.87 3.85 0.50
N GLU A 101 4.06 4.31 1.45
CA GLU A 101 4.55 4.91 2.70
C GLU A 101 4.27 3.97 3.87
N LEU A 102 5.30 3.71 4.68
CA LEU A 102 5.20 2.98 5.94
C LEU A 102 5.50 3.94 7.10
N ILE A 103 4.47 4.25 7.89
CA ILE A 103 4.57 5.10 9.07
C ILE A 103 4.57 4.21 10.31
N LEU A 104 5.69 4.16 11.03
CA LEU A 104 5.86 3.30 12.19
C LEU A 104 5.54 4.05 13.47
N TRP A 105 4.75 3.40 14.32
CA TRP A 105 4.35 3.95 15.61
C TRP A 105 5.23 3.46 16.75
N PRO A 106 5.30 4.28 17.81
CA PRO A 106 5.82 3.90 19.11
C PRO A 106 5.40 2.49 19.59
N ALA A 107 6.36 1.55 19.71
CA ALA A 107 6.10 0.35 20.50
C ALA A 107 6.00 0.77 21.98
N ALA A 108 4.89 0.40 22.64
CA ALA A 108 4.68 0.61 24.07
C ALA A 108 5.60 -0.28 24.92
#